data_AF-A0A7Y4WZ59-F1
#
_entry.id   AF-A0A7Y4WZ59-F1
#
_cell.length_a   1.000
_cell.length_b   1.000
_cell.length_c   1.000
_cell.angle_alpha   90.00
_cell.angle_beta   90.00
_cell.angle_gamma   90.00
#
_symmetry.space_group_name_H-M   'P 1'
#
loop_
_entity.id
_entity.type
_entity.pdbx_description
1 polymer ?
#
loop_
_entity_poly.entity_id
_entity_poly.type
_entity_poly.pdbx_seq_one_letter_code
_entity_poly.pdbx_strand_id
1 'polypeptide(L)'
;MKLLTHLPAWLKNKYFISFAAFCVIMLFLDKNDLLTQLSRRRELHQNQQSKKYYTNELASLRKQAEALRTSPAALEKLAREKLLMKKDNEDLFIISEKPDNAKN
;
A
#
# COMPACT_ATOMS: atom_id res chain seq x y z
N MET A 1 -54.50 -10.22 -0.50
CA MET A 1 -53.74 -8.95 -0.37
C MET A 1 -53.94 -8.34 1.04
N LYS A 2 -53.41 -8.97 2.10
CA LYS A 2 -53.58 -8.54 3.51
C LYS A 2 -52.36 -7.79 4.09
N LEU A 3 -51.34 -7.51 3.27
CA LEU A 3 -50.11 -6.84 3.72
C LEU A 3 -50.25 -5.31 3.74
N LEU A 4 -51.14 -4.75 2.92
CA LEU A 4 -51.37 -3.29 2.82
C LEU A 4 -52.23 -2.72 3.96
N THR A 5 -52.89 -3.59 4.76
CA THR A 5 -53.82 -3.18 5.81
C THR A 5 -53.13 -2.89 7.15
N HIS A 6 -51.90 -3.40 7.37
CA HIS A 6 -51.13 -3.17 8.59
C HIS A 6 -50.11 -2.03 8.48
N LEU A 7 -50.02 -1.37 7.32
CA LEU A 7 -49.12 -0.23 7.13
C LEU A 7 -49.72 1.02 7.80
N PRO A 8 -48.97 1.68 8.69
CA PRO A 8 -49.44 2.86 9.41
C PRO A 8 -49.70 4.03 8.43
N ALA A 9 -50.70 4.87 8.74
CA ALA A 9 -51.30 5.81 7.79
C ALA A 9 -50.31 6.78 7.11
N TRP A 10 -49.23 7.14 7.79
CA TRP A 10 -48.16 8.00 7.27
C TRP A 10 -47.37 7.36 6.11
N LEU A 11 -47.27 6.02 6.06
CA LEU A 11 -46.60 5.30 4.98
C LEU A 11 -47.43 5.19 3.70
N LYS A 12 -48.72 5.53 3.76
CA LYS A 12 -49.62 5.56 2.59
C LYS A 12 -49.69 6.95 1.94
N ASN A 13 -49.06 7.95 2.54
CA ASN A 13 -49.04 9.30 2.00
C ASN A 13 -48.08 9.39 0.80
N LYS A 14 -48.61 9.76 -0.37
CA LYS A 14 -47.84 9.94 -1.61
C LYS A 14 -46.67 10.91 -1.46
N TYR A 15 -46.80 11.95 -0.62
CA TYR A 15 -45.75 12.91 -0.36
C TYR A 15 -44.62 12.30 0.48
N PHE A 16 -44.95 11.47 1.46
CA PHE A 16 -43.97 10.77 2.28
C PHE A 16 -43.19 9.74 1.46
N ILE A 17 -43.87 8.96 0.62
CA ILE A 17 -43.23 7.98 -0.26
C ILE A 17 -42.30 8.68 -1.27
N SER A 18 -42.75 9.79 -1.88
CA SER A 18 -41.92 10.57 -2.81
C SER A 18 -40.71 11.17 -2.11
N PHE A 19 -40.86 11.68 -0.89
CA PHE A 19 -39.76 12.22 -0.10
C PHE A 19 -38.78 11.12 0.33
N ALA A 20 -39.27 9.99 0.80
CA ALA A 20 -38.45 8.84 1.17
C ALA A 20 -37.67 8.31 -0.05
N ALA A 21 -38.31 8.19 -1.21
CA ALA A 21 -37.64 7.81 -2.46
C ALA A 21 -36.55 8.82 -2.85
N PHE A 22 -36.83 10.12 -2.73
CA PHE A 22 -35.83 11.17 -2.96
C PHE A 22 -34.64 11.07 -2.00
N CYS A 23 -34.89 10.86 -0.70
CA CYS A 23 -33.84 10.64 0.28
C CYS A 23 -33.02 9.39 -0.02
N VAL A 24 -33.65 8.28 -0.42
CA VAL A 24 -32.93 7.05 -0.80
C VAL A 24 -32.05 7.30 -2.02
N ILE A 25 -32.53 8.01 -3.03
CA ILE A 25 -31.71 8.36 -4.21
C ILE A 25 -30.53 9.25 -3.82
N MET A 26 -30.74 10.26 -2.99
CA MET A 26 -29.68 11.15 -2.52
C MET A 26 -28.66 10.47 -1.60
N LEU A 27 -29.07 9.49 -0.80
CA LEU A 27 -28.19 8.79 0.14
C LEU A 27 -27.43 7.62 -0.49
N PHE A 28 -28.02 6.93 -1.46
CA PHE A 28 -27.45 5.70 -2.03
C PHE A 28 -27.05 5.79 -3.50
N LEU A 29 -27.72 6.62 -4.31
CA LEU A 29 -27.42 6.74 -5.75
C LEU A 29 -26.43 7.87 -6.07
N ASP A 30 -26.27 8.84 -5.16
CA ASP A 30 -25.32 9.93 -5.33
C ASP A 30 -23.88 9.52 -4.97
N LYS A 31 -22.88 10.26 -5.46
CA LYS A 31 -21.42 10.01 -5.33
C LYS A 31 -20.91 9.93 -3.87
N ASN A 32 -21.78 10.29 -2.92
CA ASN A 32 -21.57 10.21 -1.49
C ASN A 32 -22.05 8.90 -0.85
N ASP A 33 -22.34 7.87 -1.65
CA ASP A 33 -22.64 6.55 -1.12
C ASP A 33 -21.61 6.09 -0.07
N LEU A 34 -22.13 5.54 1.03
CA LEU A 34 -21.39 5.14 2.22
C LEU A 34 -20.31 4.09 1.89
N LEU A 35 -20.59 3.18 0.96
CA LEU A 35 -19.64 2.16 0.52
C LEU A 35 -18.43 2.81 -0.15
N THR A 36 -18.67 3.79 -1.01
CA THR A 36 -17.61 4.53 -1.70
C THR A 36 -16.80 5.38 -0.72
N GLN A 37 -17.44 5.95 0.31
CA GLN A 37 -16.69 6.68 1.33
C GLN A 37 -15.81 5.76 2.17
N LEU A 38 -16.26 4.54 2.47
CA LEU A 38 -15.47 3.55 3.20
C LEU A 38 -14.27 3.06 2.38
N SER A 39 -14.46 2.76 1.10
CA SER A 39 -13.36 2.35 0.21
C SER A 39 -12.32 3.46 0.07
N ARG A 40 -12.75 4.71 -0.14
CA ARG A 40 -11.85 5.88 -0.18
C ARG A 40 -11.06 6.06 1.12
N ARG A 41 -11.69 5.85 2.28
CA ARG A 41 -10.98 5.91 3.58
C ARG A 41 -9.90 4.83 3.69
N ARG A 42 -10.17 3.62 3.23
CA ARG A 42 -9.18 2.52 3.21
C ARG A 42 -8.02 2.85 2.27
N GLU A 43 -8.32 3.34 1.08
CA GLU A 43 -7.32 3.76 0.09
C GLU A 43 -6.45 4.90 0.63
N LEU A 44 -7.05 5.90 1.29
CA LEU A 44 -6.31 6.98 1.95
C LEU A 44 -5.36 6.44 3.02
N HIS A 45 -5.82 5.52 3.87
CA HIS A 45 -4.98 4.92 4.90
C HIS A 45 -3.81 4.13 4.27
N GLN A 46 -4.08 3.35 3.22
CA GLN A 46 -3.04 2.59 2.51
C GLN A 46 -2.01 3.52 1.86
N ASN A 47 -2.46 4.60 1.22
CA ASN A 47 -1.57 5.61 0.62
C ASN A 47 -0.72 6.32 1.69
N GLN A 48 -1.29 6.64 2.86
CA GLN A 48 -0.54 7.21 3.97
C GLN A 48 0.50 6.25 4.52
N GLN A 49 0.17 4.96 4.64
CA GLN A 49 1.10 3.93 5.10
C GLN A 49 2.25 3.74 4.10
N SER A 50 1.95 3.65 2.81
CA SER A 50 2.95 3.60 1.74
C SER A 50 3.86 4.82 1.78
N LYS A 51 3.28 6.03 1.90
CA LYS A 51 4.06 7.27 2.03
C LYS A 51 5.02 7.19 3.22
N LYS A 52 4.53 6.80 4.40
CA LYS A 52 5.34 6.68 5.62
C LYS A 52 6.48 5.68 5.46
N TYR A 53 6.21 4.54 4.82
CA TYR A 53 7.22 3.52 4.54
C TYR A 53 8.34 4.08 3.66
N TYR A 54 8.00 4.64 2.49
CA TYR A 54 9.01 5.16 1.56
C TYR A 54 9.77 6.37 2.11
N THR A 55 9.14 7.22 2.94
CA THR A 55 9.87 8.32 3.60
C THR A 55 10.92 7.81 4.58
N ASN A 56 10.63 6.72 5.30
CA ASN A 56 11.58 6.13 6.23
C ASN A 56 12.72 5.43 5.49
N GLU A 57 12.39 4.68 4.44
CA GLU A 57 13.39 4.01 3.60
C GLU A 57 14.30 5.01 2.89
N LEU A 58 13.74 6.12 2.40
CA LEU A 58 14.53 7.18 1.79
C LEU A 58 15.49 7.83 2.80
N ALA A 59 15.07 8.00 4.06
CA ALA A 59 15.93 8.55 5.10
C ALA A 59 17.09 7.60 5.44
N SER A 60 16.83 6.29 5.53
CA SER A 60 17.87 5.29 5.78
C SER A 60 18.84 5.19 4.60
N LEU A 61 18.34 5.19 3.37
CA LEU A 61 19.15 5.17 2.14
C LEU A 61 20.03 6.42 2.02
N ARG A 62 19.49 7.60 2.32
CA ARG A 62 20.29 8.84 2.32
C ARG A 62 21.43 8.78 3.33
N LYS A 63 21.17 8.25 4.54
CA LYS A 63 22.22 8.07 5.55
C LYS A 63 23.30 7.09 5.09
N GLN A 64 22.91 5.99 4.44
CA GLN A 64 23.85 5.03 3.85
C GLN A 64 24.66 5.66 2.72
N ALA A 65 24.01 6.39 1.81
CA ALA A 65 24.67 7.10 0.72
C ALA A 65 25.70 8.10 1.26
N GLU A 66 25.36 8.86 2.29
CA GLU A 66 26.29 9.81 2.92
C GLU A 66 27.48 9.10 3.58
N ALA A 67 27.23 7.99 4.26
CA ALA A 67 28.29 7.17 4.86
C ALA A 67 29.26 6.61 3.78
N LEU A 68 28.75 6.24 2.61
CA LEU A 68 29.57 5.80 1.48
C LEU A 68 30.42 6.95 0.89
N ARG A 69 29.90 8.19 0.90
CA ARG A 69 30.64 9.37 0.39
C ARG A 69 31.74 9.81 1.35
N THR A 70 31.52 9.68 2.66
CA THR A 70 32.41 10.20 3.69
C THR A 70 33.43 9.17 4.18
N SER A 71 33.14 7.86 4.08
CA SER A 71 34.04 6.79 4.55
C SER A 71 34.52 5.89 3.40
N PRO A 72 35.81 5.94 3.04
CA PRO A 72 36.40 5.04 2.05
C PRO A 72 36.26 3.56 2.44
N ALA A 73 36.35 3.26 3.74
CA ALA A 73 36.21 1.90 4.26
C ALA A 73 34.78 1.36 4.11
N ALA A 74 33.76 2.21 4.27
CA ALA A 74 32.36 1.82 4.04
C ALA A 74 32.09 1.52 2.56
N LEU A 75 32.69 2.30 1.66
CA LEU A 75 32.61 2.08 0.21
C LEU A 75 33.28 0.77 -0.21
N GLU A 76 34.48 0.51 0.29
CA GLU A 76 35.22 -0.73 0.02
C GLU A 76 34.47 -1.97 0.56
N LYS A 77 33.90 -1.87 1.77
CA LYS A 77 33.07 -2.94 2.35
C LYS A 77 31.85 -3.24 1.48
N LEU A 78 31.14 -2.22 1.01
CA LEU A 78 29.99 -2.39 0.13
C LEU A 78 30.39 -3.01 -1.22
N ALA A 79 31.48 -2.54 -1.82
CA ALA A 79 32.00 -3.08 -3.07
C ALA A 79 32.37 -4.57 -2.95
N ARG A 80 33.01 -4.97 -1.85
CA ARG A 80 33.38 -6.38 -1.61
C ARG A 80 32.18 -7.26 -1.25
N GLU A 81 31.32 -6.84 -0.33
CA GLU A 81 30.24 -7.68 0.19
C GLU A 81 29.01 -7.74 -0.74
N LYS A 82 28.63 -6.61 -1.34
CA LYS A 82 27.39 -6.52 -2.14
C LYS A 82 27.64 -6.68 -3.63
N LEU A 83 28.76 -6.16 -4.12
CA LEU A 83 29.08 -6.17 -5.55
C LEU A 83 30.15 -7.22 -5.91
N LEU A 84 30.70 -7.94 -4.92
CA LEU A 84 31.73 -8.97 -5.10
C LEU A 84 32.95 -8.46 -5.90
N MET A 85 33.27 -7.18 -5.76
CA MET A 85 34.41 -6.55 -6.43
C MET A 85 35.73 -7.00 -5.79
N LYS A 86 36.73 -7.27 -6.63
CA LYS A 86 38.11 -7.61 -6.25
C LYS A 86 39.10 -6.64 -6.89
N LYS A 87 40.30 -6.51 -6.33
CA LYS A 87 41.43 -5.83 -7.01
C LYS A 87 42.10 -6.80 -7.99
N ASP A 88 42.84 -6.28 -8.95
CA ASP A 88 43.50 -7.07 -9.99
C ASP A 88 44.53 -8.08 -9.42
N ASN A 89 45.08 -7.79 -8.24
CA ASN A 89 46.03 -8.63 -7.52
C ASN A 89 45.40 -9.50 -6.41
N GLU A 90 44.07 -9.61 -6.36
CA GLU A 90 43.33 -10.40 -5.37
C GLU A 90 42.52 -11.51 -6.06
N ASP A 91 42.42 -12.67 -5.41
CA ASP A 91 41.57 -13.79 -5.83
C ASP A 91 40.32 -13.85 -4.95
N LEU A 92 39.14 -13.96 -5.59
CA LEU A 92 37.84 -14.04 -4.94
C LEU A 92 37.33 -15.48 -4.98
N PHE A 93 37.08 -16.06 -3.80
CA PHE A 93 36.49 -17.38 -3.66
C PHE A 93 35.06 -17.26 -3.12
N ILE A 94 34.07 -17.78 -3.86
CA ILE A 94 32.67 -17.85 -3.42
C ILE A 94 32.40 -19.29 -3.01
N ILE A 95 32.13 -19.50 -1.72
CA ILE A 95 31.84 -20.83 -1.17
C ILE A 95 30.33 -20.97 -1.06
N SER A 96 29.74 -21.72 -1.97
CA SER A 96 28.32 -22.08 -1.92
C SER A 96 28.11 -23.20 -0.90
N GLU A 97 27.10 -23.05 -0.03
CA GLU A 97 26.74 -24.06 0.97
C GLU A 97 26.06 -25.30 0.32
N LYS A 98 25.70 -25.21 -0.95
CA LYS A 98 25.24 -26.33 -1.78
C LYS A 98 26.37 -26.84 -2.67
N PRO A 99 26.61 -28.15 -2.73
CA PRO A 99 27.49 -28.71 -3.74
C PRO A 99 26.87 -28.46 -5.12
N ASP A 100 27.60 -27.73 -5.97
CA ASP A 100 27.23 -27.51 -7.35
C ASP A 100 27.23 -28.87 -8.09
N ASN A 101 26.04 -29.35 -8.45
CA ASN A 101 25.89 -30.42 -9.44
C ASN A 101 26.20 -29.84 -10.82
N ALA A 102 27.47 -29.72 -11.15
CA ALA A 102 27.93 -29.35 -12.48
C ALA A 102 27.63 -30.48 -13.47
N LYS A 103 26.46 -30.42 -14.12
CA LYS A 103 26.24 -31.01 -15.44
C LYS A 103 26.15 -29.86 -16.44
N ASN A 104 27.24 -29.65 -17.17
CA ASN A 104 27.29 -29.26 -18.59
C ASN A 104 28.74 -29.40 -19.05
#